data_AF-A0A0D0XBB1-F1
#
_entry.id   AF-A0A0D0XBB1-F1
#
_cell.length_a   1.000
_cell.length_b   1.000
_cell.length_c   1.000
_cell.angle_alpha   90.00
_cell.angle_beta   90.00
_cell.angle_gamma   90.00
#
_symmetry.space_group_name_H-M   'P 1'
#
loop_
_entity.id
_entity.type
_entity.pdbx_description
1 polymer ?
#
loop_
_entity_poly.entity_id
_entity_poly.type
_entity_poly.pdbx_seq_one_letter_code
_entity_poly.pdbx_strand_id
1 'polypeptide(L)'
;MPVPDGKSGCPINLTVELLGDRWSLVVLRDLMFGGHRHFRELLTNSIEGIASNILASRLSKLVDAGLLSRHEDPTHRQKIDYRLTEAAIELVPLMAHLGAWGSRWLPTSPELSIRAQLLADGGPEMWQRFMDELRGTHLEGRPQPADGVLAELTLAYERARARASA
;
A
#
# COMPACT_ATOMS: atom_id res chain seq x y z
N MET A 1 16.27 -4.63 11.80
CA MET A 1 15.29 -5.37 10.99
C MET A 1 15.48 -6.86 11.26
N PRO A 2 14.79 -7.44 12.26
CA PRO A 2 14.86 -8.86 12.53
C PRO A 2 13.93 -9.59 11.54
N VAL A 3 14.39 -9.77 10.31
CA VAL A 3 13.74 -10.73 9.40
C VAL A 3 14.15 -12.12 9.89
N PRO A 4 13.21 -13.07 10.09
CA PRO A 4 13.58 -14.45 10.42
C PRO A 4 14.59 -14.98 9.40
N ASP A 5 15.52 -15.83 9.86
CA ASP A 5 16.46 -16.49 8.94
C ASP A 5 15.64 -17.24 7.88
N GLY A 6 15.71 -16.74 6.64
CA GLY A 6 15.01 -17.37 5.53
C GLY A 6 15.55 -18.77 5.30
N LYS A 7 14.75 -19.61 4.63
CA LYS A 7 15.17 -20.96 4.21
C LYS A 7 16.47 -20.96 3.38
N SER A 8 16.83 -19.80 2.82
CA SER A 8 18.11 -19.52 2.18
C SER A 8 18.44 -18.02 2.28
N GLY A 9 19.69 -17.65 1.98
CA GLY A 9 20.13 -16.26 1.80
C GLY A 9 19.73 -15.62 0.46
N CYS A 10 18.82 -16.25 -0.31
CA CYS A 10 18.35 -15.69 -1.57
C CYS A 10 17.44 -14.48 -1.30
N PRO A 11 17.73 -13.30 -1.88
CA PRO A 11 16.96 -12.08 -1.62
C PRO A 11 15.48 -12.22 -2.02
N ILE A 12 15.19 -12.91 -3.13
CA ILE A 12 13.81 -13.16 -3.57
C ILE A 12 13.06 -14.00 -2.53
N ASN A 13 13.68 -15.06 -2.01
CA ASN A 13 13.07 -15.90 -0.99
C ASN A 13 12.80 -15.10 0.29
N LEU A 14 13.76 -14.27 0.73
CA LEU A 14 13.60 -13.43 1.92
C LEU A 14 12.45 -12.42 1.74
N THR A 15 12.33 -11.79 0.58
CA THR A 15 11.19 -10.92 0.27
C THR A 15 9.86 -11.66 0.29
N VAL A 16 9.80 -12.89 -0.24
CA VAL A 16 8.57 -13.71 -0.24
C VAL A 16 8.21 -14.20 1.17
N GLU A 17 9.17 -14.61 2.00
CA GLU A 17 8.89 -14.99 3.39
C GLU A 17 8.39 -13.78 4.21
N LEU A 18 8.89 -12.57 3.89
CA LEU A 18 8.43 -11.33 4.51
C LEU A 18 7.04 -10.90 4.02
N LEU A 19 6.83 -10.78 2.71
CA LEU A 19 5.65 -10.13 2.11
C LEU A 19 4.62 -11.10 1.53
N GLY A 20 4.98 -12.35 1.28
CA GLY A 20 4.20 -13.34 0.53
C GLY A 20 3.05 -13.99 1.30
N ASP A 21 2.71 -13.49 2.49
CA ASP A 21 1.43 -13.84 3.11
C ASP A 21 0.27 -13.08 2.46
N ARG A 22 -0.94 -13.62 2.59
CA ARG A 22 -2.15 -13.12 1.92
C ARG A 22 -2.46 -11.63 2.17
N TRP A 23 -1.99 -11.05 3.26
CA TRP A 23 -2.48 -9.76 3.75
C TRP A 23 -1.43 -8.66 3.78
N SER A 24 -0.14 -8.98 3.86
CA SER A 24 0.91 -7.95 3.98
C SER A 24 0.91 -6.95 2.81
N LEU A 25 0.85 -7.44 1.57
CA LEU A 25 0.77 -6.56 0.40
C LEU A 25 -0.58 -5.83 0.29
N VAL A 26 -1.67 -6.43 0.76
CA VAL A 26 -3.00 -5.78 0.80
C VAL A 26 -2.99 -4.60 1.77
N VAL A 27 -2.40 -4.77 2.96
CA VAL A 27 -2.26 -3.69 3.94
C VAL A 27 -1.37 -2.58 3.38
N LEU A 28 -0.20 -2.91 2.81
CA LEU A 28 0.68 -1.90 2.20
C LEU A 28 -0.01 -1.14 1.07
N ARG A 29 -0.79 -1.82 0.22
CA ARG A 29 -1.62 -1.20 -0.81
C ARG A 29 -2.61 -0.21 -0.20
N ASP A 30 -3.31 -0.59 0.87
CA ASP A 30 -4.31 0.28 1.50
C ASP A 30 -3.69 1.53 2.13
N LEU A 31 -2.47 1.42 2.67
CA LEU A 31 -1.70 2.59 3.13
C LEU A 31 -1.26 3.50 1.96
N MET A 32 -0.74 2.93 0.87
CA MET A 32 -0.24 3.69 -0.28
C MET A 32 -1.35 4.39 -1.06
N PHE A 33 -2.46 3.70 -1.32
CA PHE A 33 -3.50 4.15 -2.27
C PHE A 33 -4.83 4.55 -1.61
N GLY A 34 -5.06 4.14 -0.36
CA GLY A 34 -6.27 4.49 0.39
C GLY A 34 -6.08 5.70 1.32
N GLY A 35 -4.83 6.09 1.60
CA GLY A 35 -4.53 7.11 2.61
C GLY A 35 -4.96 6.71 4.02
N HIS A 36 -5.30 5.43 4.23
CA HIS A 36 -5.74 4.89 5.51
C HIS A 36 -4.52 4.66 6.39
N ARG A 37 -4.43 5.41 7.49
CA ARG A 37 -3.29 5.31 8.41
C ARG A 37 -3.68 4.83 9.78
N HIS A 38 -4.98 4.72 10.05
CA HIS A 38 -5.48 4.28 11.34
C HIS A 38 -6.11 2.90 11.24
N PHE A 39 -6.01 2.14 12.32
CA PHE A 39 -6.52 0.76 12.38
C PHE A 39 -7.99 0.65 11.94
N ARG A 40 -8.86 1.56 12.39
CA ARG A 40 -10.30 1.51 12.04
C ARG A 40 -10.53 1.77 10.55
N GLU A 41 -9.78 2.69 9.95
CA GLU A 41 -9.87 2.99 8.51
C GLU A 41 -9.45 1.77 7.70
N LEU A 42 -8.31 1.18 8.06
CA LEU A 42 -7.80 -0.05 7.43
C LEU A 42 -8.75 -1.24 7.60
N LEU A 43 -9.43 -1.35 8.74
CA LEU A 43 -10.40 -2.41 8.99
C LEU A 43 -11.70 -2.22 8.20
N THR A 44 -12.23 -1.00 8.16
CA THR A 44 -13.55 -0.71 7.62
C THR A 44 -13.53 -0.49 6.10
N ASN A 45 -12.45 0.08 5.57
CA ASN A 45 -12.39 0.47 4.16
C ASN A 45 -11.65 -0.56 3.28
N SER A 46 -11.07 -1.60 3.86
CA SER A 46 -10.43 -2.68 3.09
C SER A 46 -11.47 -3.53 2.38
N ILE A 47 -11.36 -3.63 1.05
CA ILE A 47 -12.37 -4.27 0.18
C ILE A 47 -12.39 -5.79 0.39
N GLU A 48 -11.24 -6.39 0.76
CA GLU A 48 -11.08 -7.84 0.93
C GLU A 48 -11.61 -8.38 2.26
N GLY A 49 -12.07 -7.51 3.17
CA GLY A 49 -12.69 -7.91 4.44
C GLY A 49 -11.71 -8.60 5.39
N ILE A 50 -10.56 -7.99 5.68
CA ILE A 50 -9.58 -8.51 6.63
C ILE A 50 -10.17 -8.58 8.05
N ALA A 51 -10.04 -9.72 8.72
CA ALA A 51 -10.47 -9.86 10.12
C ALA A 51 -9.58 -9.00 11.05
N SER A 52 -10.17 -8.44 12.10
CA SER A 52 -9.49 -7.49 13.01
C SER A 52 -8.22 -8.05 13.67
N ASN A 53 -8.26 -9.30 14.13
CA ASN A 53 -7.11 -9.98 14.71
C ASN A 53 -5.99 -10.22 13.69
N ILE A 54 -6.34 -10.54 12.44
CA ILE A 54 -5.38 -10.71 11.35
C ILE A 54 -4.76 -9.38 10.98
N LEU A 55 -5.56 -8.32 10.83
CA LEU A 55 -5.06 -6.97 10.57
C LEU A 55 -4.07 -6.52 11.67
N ALA A 56 -4.43 -6.70 12.94
CA ALA A 56 -3.54 -6.36 14.06
C ALA A 56 -2.22 -7.13 14.00
N SER A 57 -2.27 -8.44 13.73
CA SER A 57 -1.09 -9.28 13.56
C SER A 57 -0.20 -8.79 12.40
N ARG A 58 -0.79 -8.42 11.26
CA ARG A 58 -0.06 -7.95 10.08
C ARG A 58 0.56 -6.57 10.29
N LEU A 59 -0.16 -5.65 10.91
CA LEU A 59 0.39 -4.36 11.29
C LEU A 59 1.56 -4.51 12.27
N SER A 60 1.50 -5.45 13.22
CA SER A 60 2.66 -5.77 14.05
C SER A 60 3.82 -6.31 13.24
N LYS A 61 3.61 -7.34 12.43
CA LYS A 61 4.65 -7.94 11.58
C LYS A 61 5.35 -6.89 10.70
N LEU A 62 4.59 -6.01 10.05
CA LEU A 62 5.13 -4.98 9.16
C LEU A 62 5.90 -3.90 9.93
N VAL A 63 5.50 -3.59 11.16
CA VAL A 63 6.26 -2.69 12.05
C VAL A 63 7.55 -3.34 12.52
N ASP A 64 7.48 -4.59 12.97
CA ASP A 64 8.66 -5.35 13.43
C ASP A 64 9.67 -5.53 12.31
N ALA A 65 9.19 -5.73 11.07
CA ALA A 65 10.01 -5.78 9.87
C ALA A 65 10.52 -4.42 9.36
N GLY A 66 10.18 -3.31 10.04
CA GLY A 66 10.64 -1.97 9.66
C GLY A 66 10.06 -1.45 8.35
N LEU A 67 8.92 -1.99 7.90
CA LEU A 67 8.18 -1.49 6.75
C LEU A 67 7.19 -0.39 7.17
N LEU A 68 6.67 -0.48 8.38
CA LEU A 68 5.81 0.53 8.99
C LEU A 68 6.42 1.11 10.27
N SER A 69 6.10 2.36 10.58
CA SER A 69 6.33 2.96 11.89
C SER A 69 4.98 3.21 12.59
N ARG A 70 5.01 3.23 13.93
CA ARG A 70 3.86 3.62 14.76
C ARG A 70 4.11 4.98 15.38
N HIS A 71 3.17 5.89 15.20
CA HIS A 71 3.17 7.19 15.83
C HIS A 71 1.91 7.35 16.67
N GLU A 72 2.00 8.06 17.80
CA GLU A 72 0.82 8.52 18.52
C GLU A 72 0.12 9.59 17.68
N ASP A 73 -1.21 9.48 17.54
CA ASP A 73 -2.00 10.51 16.86
C ASP A 73 -2.02 11.79 17.72
N PRO A 74 -1.63 12.96 17.17
CA PRO A 74 -1.61 14.22 17.90
C PRO A 74 -2.96 14.65 18.47
N THR A 75 -4.06 14.18 17.88
CA THR A 75 -5.43 14.53 18.25
C THR A 75 -6.02 13.60 19.30
N HIS A 76 -5.54 12.35 19.39
CA HIS A 76 -6.06 11.37 20.34
C HIS A 76 -5.00 10.32 20.69
N ARG A 77 -4.44 10.38 21.92
CA ARG A 77 -3.34 9.51 22.38
C ARG A 77 -3.56 7.99 22.21
N GLN A 78 -4.80 7.52 22.16
CA GLN A 78 -5.09 6.08 21.93
C GLN A 78 -5.15 5.68 20.45
N LYS A 79 -5.08 6.64 19.53
CA LYS A 79 -5.14 6.39 18.10
C LYS A 79 -3.71 6.27 17.58
N ILE A 80 -3.41 5.15 16.93
CA ILE A 80 -2.10 4.86 16.35
C ILE A 80 -2.15 5.25 14.88
N ASP A 81 -1.22 6.10 14.48
CA ASP A 81 -0.95 6.50 13.10
C ASP A 81 0.17 5.60 12.55
N TYR A 82 -0.21 4.69 11.64
CA TYR A 82 0.72 3.81 10.95
C TYR A 82 1.25 4.52 9.70
N ARG A 83 2.58 4.66 9.61
CA ARG A 83 3.22 5.33 8.47
C ARG A 83 4.15 4.39 7.72
N LEU A 84 4.20 4.55 6.41
CA LEU A 84 5.18 3.86 5.58
C LEU A 84 6.58 4.36 5.92
N THR A 85 7.52 3.44 6.00
CA THR A 85 8.95 3.76 6.03
C THR A 85 9.49 3.88 4.61
N GLU A 86 10.72 4.37 4.46
CA GLU A 86 11.41 4.40 3.16
C GLU A 86 11.42 3.03 2.49
N ALA A 87 11.72 1.97 3.23
CA ALA A 87 11.77 0.60 2.72
C ALA A 87 10.41 0.12 2.16
N ALA A 88 9.29 0.58 2.72
CA ALA A 88 7.97 0.28 2.16
C ALA A 88 7.62 1.16 0.97
N ILE A 89 8.04 2.43 0.95
CA ILE A 89 7.81 3.36 -0.17
C ILE A 89 8.53 2.86 -1.44
N GLU A 90 9.75 2.33 -1.29
CA GLU A 90 10.51 1.73 -2.40
C GLU A 90 9.83 0.49 -3.02
N LEU A 91 8.76 -0.05 -2.42
CA LEU A 91 7.96 -1.13 -3.02
C LEU A 91 6.99 -0.64 -4.10
N VAL A 92 6.83 0.65 -4.34
CA VAL A 92 5.91 1.19 -5.37
C VAL A 92 6.11 0.54 -6.75
N PRO A 93 7.33 0.43 -7.30
CA PRO A 93 7.56 -0.28 -8.57
C PRO A 93 7.15 -1.75 -8.53
N LEU A 94 7.40 -2.44 -7.41
CA LEU A 94 6.97 -3.83 -7.22
C LEU A 94 5.45 -3.94 -7.26
N MET A 95 4.72 -3.03 -6.62
CA MET A 95 3.26 -2.98 -6.63
C MET A 95 2.72 -2.71 -8.04
N ALA A 96 3.36 -1.81 -8.79
CA ALA A 96 3.00 -1.53 -10.18
C ALA A 96 3.13 -2.78 -11.07
N HIS A 97 4.27 -3.47 -10.98
CA HIS A 97 4.51 -4.69 -11.74
C HIS A 97 3.58 -5.84 -11.33
N LEU A 98 3.35 -6.03 -10.03
CA LEU A 98 2.45 -7.04 -9.50
C LEU A 98 1.02 -6.82 -10.01
N GLY A 99 0.54 -5.58 -9.94
CA GLY A 99 -0.78 -5.20 -10.41
C GLY A 99 -0.94 -5.36 -11.92
N ALA A 100 0.03 -4.90 -12.72
CA ALA A 100 -0.01 -5.02 -14.18
C ALA A 100 0.03 -6.49 -14.65
N TRP A 101 0.81 -7.35 -13.96
CA TRP A 101 0.78 -8.78 -14.22
C TRP A 101 -0.60 -9.37 -13.88
N GLY A 102 -1.14 -9.02 -12.71
CA GLY A 102 -2.48 -9.46 -12.27
C GLY A 102 -3.57 -9.09 -13.27
N SER A 103 -3.60 -7.84 -13.75
CA SER A 103 -4.58 -7.36 -14.73
C SER A 103 -4.51 -8.08 -16.09
N ARG A 104 -3.37 -8.70 -16.43
CA ARG A 104 -3.21 -9.45 -17.68
C ARG A 104 -3.66 -10.90 -17.58
N TRP A 105 -3.46 -11.52 -16.42
CA TRP A 105 -3.53 -12.98 -16.27
C TRP A 105 -4.61 -13.48 -15.30
N LEU A 106 -5.20 -12.59 -14.51
CA LEU A 106 -6.21 -12.93 -13.50
C LEU A 106 -7.55 -12.28 -13.83
N PRO A 107 -8.67 -12.83 -13.34
CA PRO A 107 -10.00 -12.24 -13.53
C PRO A 107 -10.17 -11.00 -12.64
N THR A 108 -9.69 -9.85 -13.11
CA THR A 108 -9.81 -8.57 -12.40
C THR A 108 -11.01 -7.76 -12.92
N SER A 109 -11.52 -6.83 -12.10
CA SER A 109 -12.50 -5.85 -12.56
C SER A 109 -11.82 -4.60 -13.12
N PRO A 110 -12.42 -3.89 -14.10
CA PRO A 110 -11.84 -2.68 -14.69
C PRO A 110 -11.50 -1.61 -13.64
N GLU A 111 -12.40 -1.38 -12.69
CA GLU A 111 -12.23 -0.38 -11.65
C GLU A 111 -11.09 -0.72 -10.69
N LEU A 112 -10.88 -1.98 -10.31
CA LEU A 112 -9.77 -2.37 -9.44
C LEU A 112 -8.43 -2.46 -10.18
N SER A 113 -8.45 -2.56 -11.52
CA SER A 113 -7.24 -2.68 -12.35
C SER A 113 -6.65 -1.33 -12.77
N ILE A 114 -7.48 -0.28 -12.89
CA ILE A 114 -7.07 0.97 -13.55
C ILE A 114 -5.88 1.65 -12.87
N ARG A 115 -5.80 1.61 -11.53
CA ARG A 115 -4.68 2.21 -10.79
C ARG A 115 -3.36 1.50 -11.09
N ALA A 116 -3.37 0.17 -11.08
CA ALA A 116 -2.19 -0.64 -11.38
C ALA A 116 -1.73 -0.44 -12.83
N GLN A 117 -2.66 -0.37 -13.77
CA GLN A 117 -2.37 -0.16 -15.18
C GLN A 117 -1.74 1.22 -15.41
N LEU A 118 -2.36 2.29 -14.91
CA LEU A 118 -1.82 3.65 -15.03
C LEU A 118 -0.46 3.79 -14.36
N LEU A 119 -0.29 3.22 -13.16
CA LEU A 119 0.98 3.26 -12.46
C LEU A 119 2.06 2.53 -13.29
N ALA A 120 1.77 1.36 -13.84
CA ALA A 120 2.72 0.62 -14.67
C ALA A 120 3.06 1.34 -15.99
N ASP A 121 2.06 1.92 -16.67
CA ASP A 121 2.23 2.65 -17.92
C ASP A 121 2.98 3.98 -17.73
N GLY A 122 2.77 4.65 -16.59
CA GLY A 122 3.48 5.87 -16.21
C GLY A 122 4.97 5.66 -15.91
N GLY A 123 5.39 4.41 -15.67
CA GLY A 123 6.78 4.00 -15.58
C GLY A 123 7.59 4.71 -14.48
N PRO A 124 8.94 4.67 -14.58
CA PRO A 124 9.84 5.15 -13.53
C PRO A 124 9.60 6.61 -13.10
N GLU A 125 9.21 7.49 -14.03
CA GLU A 125 8.96 8.90 -13.73
C GLU A 125 7.72 9.06 -12.82
N MET A 126 6.60 8.40 -13.15
CA MET A 126 5.41 8.42 -12.30
C MET A 126 5.66 7.74 -10.95
N TRP A 127 6.42 6.64 -10.93
CA TRP A 127 6.78 5.96 -9.67
C TRP A 127 7.59 6.88 -8.76
N GLN A 128 8.57 7.61 -9.30
CA GLN A 128 9.37 8.54 -8.52
C GLN A 128 8.52 9.65 -7.92
N ARG A 129 7.64 10.29 -8.73
CA ARG A 129 6.70 11.30 -8.24
C ARG A 129 5.82 10.75 -7.12
N PHE A 130 5.28 9.55 -7.30
CA PHE A 130 4.42 8.93 -6.29
C PHE A 130 5.20 8.58 -5.00
N MET A 131 6.42 8.07 -5.11
CA MET A 131 7.28 7.83 -3.96
C MET A 131 7.59 9.14 -3.22
N ASP A 132 7.86 10.24 -3.93
CA ASP A 132 8.12 11.55 -3.32
C ASP A 132 6.87 12.09 -2.59
N GLU A 133 5.68 11.86 -3.14
CA GLU A 133 4.42 12.16 -2.45
C GLU A 133 4.27 11.34 -1.16
N LEU A 134 4.52 10.03 -1.22
CA LEU A 134 4.46 9.16 -0.05
C LEU A 134 5.50 9.56 1.01
N ARG A 135 6.72 9.95 0.61
CA ARG A 135 7.74 10.48 1.54
C ARG A 135 7.25 11.74 2.23
N GLY A 136 6.68 12.68 1.47
CA GLY A 136 6.09 13.90 2.03
C GLY A 136 5.01 13.59 3.08
N THR A 137 4.10 12.65 2.80
CA THR A 137 3.00 12.34 3.73
C THR A 137 3.40 11.47 4.91
N HIS A 138 4.23 10.45 4.69
CA HIS A 138 4.54 9.45 5.71
C HIS A 138 5.80 9.77 6.51
N LEU A 139 6.81 10.41 5.93
CA LEU A 139 8.06 10.73 6.63
C LEU A 139 8.04 12.16 7.17
N GLU A 140 7.51 13.10 6.40
CA GLU A 140 7.54 14.53 6.74
C GLU A 140 6.21 15.04 7.34
N GLY A 141 5.13 14.26 7.26
CA GLY A 141 3.82 14.63 7.78
C GLY A 141 3.09 15.71 6.97
N ARG A 142 3.51 15.96 5.73
CA ARG A 142 2.81 16.87 4.80
C ARG A 142 1.44 16.30 4.40
N PRO A 143 0.42 17.15 4.17
CA PRO A 143 -0.85 16.68 3.62
C PRO A 143 -0.65 16.09 2.22
N GLN A 144 -1.52 15.16 1.84
CA GLN A 144 -1.55 14.62 0.49
C GLN A 144 -1.84 15.75 -0.51
N PRO A 145 -1.07 15.89 -1.61
CA PRO A 145 -1.35 16.88 -2.64
C PRO A 145 -2.67 16.58 -3.36
N ALA A 146 -3.42 17.62 -3.70
CA ALA A 146 -4.72 17.51 -4.38
C ALA A 146 -4.58 17.19 -5.89
N ASP A 147 -3.41 17.42 -6.45
CA ASP A 147 -3.07 17.29 -7.86
C ASP A 147 -1.91 16.29 -8.11
N GLY A 148 -1.58 15.47 -7.09
CA GLY A 148 -0.54 14.45 -7.18
C GLY A 148 -0.97 13.16 -7.90
N VAL A 149 -0.03 12.22 -8.03
CA VAL A 149 -0.23 10.88 -8.59
C VAL A 149 -1.35 10.16 -7.86
N LEU A 150 -1.44 10.24 -6.52
CA LEU A 150 -2.55 9.58 -5.82
C LEU A 150 -3.92 10.14 -6.22
N ALA A 151 -4.02 11.45 -6.44
CA ALA A 151 -5.25 12.11 -6.86
C ALA A 151 -5.63 11.68 -8.29
N GLU A 152 -4.64 11.62 -9.19
CA GLU A 152 -4.81 11.12 -10.56
C GLU A 152 -5.33 9.67 -10.57
N LEU A 153 -4.68 8.79 -9.81
CA LEU A 153 -5.07 7.38 -9.68
C LEU A 153 -6.46 7.20 -9.03
N THR A 154 -6.82 8.07 -8.09
CA THR A 154 -8.13 8.03 -7.43
C THR A 154 -9.24 8.47 -8.37
N LEU A 155 -9.04 9.55 -9.13
CA LEU A 155 -10.00 10.00 -10.13
C LEU A 155 -10.24 8.94 -11.22
N ALA A 156 -9.19 8.25 -11.65
CA ALA A 156 -9.31 7.15 -12.60
C ALA A 156 -10.13 5.98 -12.05
N TYR A 157 -9.89 5.58 -10.80
CA TYR A 157 -10.68 4.57 -10.09
C TYR A 157 -12.16 4.95 -10.01
N GLU A 158 -12.47 6.17 -9.59
CA GLU A 158 -13.85 6.63 -9.44
C GLU A 158 -14.60 6.66 -10.77
N ARG A 159 -13.95 7.10 -11.85
CA ARG A 159 -14.52 7.08 -13.21
C ARG A 159 -14.79 5.66 -13.70
N ALA A 160 -13.87 4.73 -13.47
CA ALA A 160 -14.05 3.33 -13.86
C ALA A 160 -15.20 2.69 -13.08
N ARG A 161 -15.26 2.93 -11.76
CA ARG A 161 -16.33 2.43 -10.89
C ARG A 161 -17.70 2.96 -11.30
N ALA A 162 -17.82 4.26 -11.63
CA ALA A 162 -19.08 4.86 -12.08
C ALA A 162 -19.60 4.24 -13.38
N ARG A 163 -18.70 3.83 -14.28
CA ARG A 163 -19.06 3.13 -15.53
C ARG A 163 -19.52 1.70 -15.29
N ALA A 164 -18.97 1.02 -14.30
CA ALA A 164 -19.37 -0.35 -13.95
C ALA A 164 -20.74 -0.43 -13.25
N SER A 165 -21.18 0.68 -12.63
CA SER A 165 -22.49 0.79 -11.97
C SER A 165 -23.63 1.31 -12.86
N ALA A 166 -23.34 1.66 -14.12
CA ALA A 166 -24.29 2.17 -15.11
C ALA A 166 -24.76 1.06 -16.04
#